data_AF-A0A973P6M6-F1
#
_entry.id   AF-A0A973P6M6-F1
#
_cell.length_a   1.000
_cell.length_b   1.000
_cell.length_c   1.000
_cell.angle_alpha   90.00
_cell.angle_beta   90.00
_cell.angle_gamma   90.00
#
_symmetry.space_group_name_H-M   'P 1'
#
loop_
_entity.id
_entity.type
_entity.pdbx_description
1 polymer ?
#
loop_
_entity_poly.entity_id
_entity_poly.type
_entity_poly.pdbx_seq_one_letter_code
_entity_poly.pdbx_strand_id
1 'polypeptide(L)'
;MRARSGDAPLLGHLRGCHGRGSLHSAFTHALNLLTPDGRLMTLAAAGSDDAPWTLVVDAACFPALEAGQPVTFTPGTLDLG
;
A
#
# COMPACT_ATOMS: atom_id res chain seq x y z
N MET A 1 -10.33 -5.44 -2.98
CA MET A 1 -9.00 -6.06 -3.13
C MET A 1 -8.60 -6.67 -1.80
N ARG A 2 -7.86 -7.77 -1.79
CA ARG A 2 -7.32 -8.48 -0.63
C ARG A 2 -5.81 -8.65 -0.81
N ALA A 3 -5.09 -8.57 0.30
CA ALA A 3 -3.67 -8.91 0.31
C ALA A 3 -3.46 -10.39 0.00
N ARG A 4 -2.45 -10.69 -0.82
CA ARG A 4 -2.01 -12.05 -1.18
C ARG A 4 -0.72 -12.44 -0.47
N SER A 5 0.24 -11.53 -0.47
CA SER A 5 1.54 -11.66 0.18
C SER A 5 2.05 -10.28 0.57
N GLY A 6 3.03 -10.24 1.46
CA GLY A 6 3.71 -9.00 1.80
C GLY A 6 5.02 -9.27 2.50
N ASP A 7 5.95 -8.33 2.35
CA ASP A 7 7.23 -8.35 3.04
C ASP A 7 7.03 -8.44 4.57
N ALA A 8 7.75 -9.34 5.23
CA ALA A 8 7.53 -9.63 6.65
C ALA A 8 7.78 -8.41 7.57
N PRO A 9 8.86 -7.63 7.40
CA PRO A 9 9.03 -6.34 8.07
C PRO A 9 7.85 -5.37 7.86
N LEU A 10 7.37 -5.23 6.63
CA LEU A 10 6.19 -4.40 6.34
C LEU A 10 4.95 -4.91 7.08
N LEU A 11 4.68 -6.22 7.05
CA LEU A 11 3.54 -6.80 7.77
C LEU A 11 3.64 -6.57 9.29
N GLY A 12 4.84 -6.65 9.85
CA GLY A 12 5.10 -6.30 11.24
C GLY A 12 4.78 -4.84 11.55
N HIS A 13 5.20 -3.94 10.67
CA HIS A 13 4.92 -2.51 10.79
C HIS A 13 3.42 -2.20 10.67
N LEU A 14 2.72 -2.76 9.67
CA LEU A 14 1.30 -2.50 9.42
C LEU A 14 0.38 -2.97 10.55
N ARG A 15 0.76 -3.99 11.34
CA ARG A 15 -0.01 -4.46 12.49
C ARG A 15 -0.19 -3.39 13.58
N GLY A 16 0.80 -2.52 13.76
CA GLY A 16 0.75 -1.40 14.69
C GLY A 16 0.42 -0.06 14.04
N CYS A 17 0.25 -0.05 12.72
CA CYS A 17 0.06 1.17 11.94
C CYS A 17 -1.39 1.64 12.03
N HIS A 18 -1.60 2.85 12.54
CA HIS A 18 -2.91 3.48 12.64
C HIS A 18 -2.80 4.98 12.36
N GLY A 19 -3.72 5.50 11.56
CA GLY A 19 -3.82 6.93 11.29
C GLY A 19 -3.85 7.25 9.80
N ARG A 20 -3.50 8.49 9.47
CA ARG A 20 -3.60 9.02 8.11
C ARG A 20 -2.24 9.09 7.46
N GLY A 21 -2.12 8.40 6.33
CA GLY A 21 -1.03 8.54 5.38
C GLY A 21 -1.50 9.19 4.09
N SER A 22 -0.77 8.98 3.00
CA SER A 22 -1.13 9.50 1.68
C SER A 22 -0.63 8.64 0.54
N LEU A 23 -1.27 8.75 -0.61
CA LEU A 23 -0.76 8.23 -1.86
C LEU A 23 0.42 9.10 -2.29
N HIS A 24 1.60 8.52 -2.43
CA HIS A 24 2.80 9.22 -2.92
C HIS A 24 2.83 9.29 -4.45
N SER A 25 2.60 8.15 -5.10
CA SER A 25 2.61 8.04 -6.57
C SER A 25 1.80 6.84 -7.03
N ALA A 26 1.14 6.96 -8.16
CA ALA A 26 0.35 5.89 -8.77
C ALA A 26 0.91 5.49 -10.14
N PHE A 27 1.01 4.19 -10.36
CA PHE A 27 1.35 3.55 -11.63
C PHE A 27 0.29 2.49 -11.94
N THR A 28 0.24 2.01 -13.19
CA THR A 28 -0.73 1.00 -13.64
C THR A 28 -0.80 -0.24 -12.73
N HIS A 29 0.35 -0.70 -12.23
CA HIS A 29 0.46 -1.93 -11.44
C HIS A 29 1.05 -1.73 -10.03
N ALA A 30 1.30 -0.48 -9.61
CA ALA A 30 1.85 -0.19 -8.29
C ALA A 30 1.34 1.15 -7.75
N LEU A 31 0.99 1.19 -6.48
CA LEU A 31 0.76 2.43 -5.73
C LEU A 31 1.85 2.55 -4.66
N ASN A 32 2.52 3.69 -4.58
CA ASN A 32 3.41 3.96 -3.46
C ASN A 32 2.66 4.80 -2.44
N LEU A 33 2.65 4.38 -1.19
CA LEU A 33 1.93 5.00 -0.10
C LEU A 33 2.92 5.48 0.95
N LEU A 34 2.69 6.67 1.49
CA LEU A 34 3.28 7.10 2.75
C LEU A 34 2.40 6.62 3.90
N THR A 35 3.00 5.89 4.82
CA THR A 35 2.39 5.53 6.10
C THR A 35 2.26 6.77 7.00
N PRO A 36 1.47 6.72 8.09
CA PRO A 36 1.31 7.83 9.02
C PRO A 36 2.61 8.31 9.67
N ASP A 37 3.61 7.43 9.83
CA ASP A 37 4.95 7.76 10.31
C ASP A 37 5.92 8.18 9.20
N GLY A 38 5.42 8.36 7.97
CA GLY A 38 6.17 8.91 6.83
C GLY A 38 7.04 7.90 6.10
N ARG A 39 6.87 6.59 6.31
CA ARG A 39 7.61 5.55 5.59
C ARG A 39 6.93 5.24 4.27
N LEU A 40 7.74 4.96 3.25
CA LEU A 40 7.22 4.57 1.94
C LEU A 40 6.98 3.05 1.90
N MET A 41 5.80 2.65 1.44
CA MET A 41 5.48 1.26 1.11
C MET A 41 4.86 1.16 -0.28
N THR A 42 4.97 -0.01 -0.90
CA THR A 42 4.38 -0.29 -2.21
C THR A 42 3.18 -1.21 -2.07
N LEU A 43 2.05 -0.86 -2.70
CA LEU A 43 0.95 -1.76 -2.98
C LEU A 43 1.08 -2.24 -4.43
N ALA A 44 1.39 -3.51 -4.64
CA ALA A 44 1.61 -4.08 -5.96
C ALA A 44 0.42 -4.92 -6.43
N ALA A 45 0.07 -4.81 -7.71
CA ALA A 45 -0.89 -5.68 -8.36
C ALA A 45 -0.34 -7.12 -8.47
N ALA A 46 -1.23 -8.11 -8.58
CA ALA A 46 -0.83 -9.50 -8.69
C ALA A 46 0.06 -9.73 -9.93
N GLY A 47 1.17 -10.45 -9.74
CA GLY A 47 2.13 -10.73 -10.81
C GLY A 47 3.14 -9.61 -11.07
N SER A 48 3.13 -8.55 -10.26
CA SER A 48 4.23 -7.57 -10.19
C SER A 48 5.36 -8.06 -9.28
N ASP A 49 6.54 -7.46 -9.45
CA ASP A 49 7.77 -7.85 -8.75
C ASP A 49 7.68 -7.68 -7.22
N ASP A 50 8.39 -8.53 -6.48
CA ASP A 50 8.44 -8.50 -5.01
C ASP A 50 9.68 -7.73 -4.56
N ALA A 51 9.51 -6.42 -4.37
CA ALA A 51 10.55 -5.56 -3.79
C ALA A 51 10.39 -5.47 -2.26
N PRO A 52 11.46 -5.15 -1.50
CA PRO A 52 11.33 -4.87 -0.07
C PRO A 52 10.23 -3.84 0.20
N TRP A 53 9.55 -3.94 1.35
CA TRP A 53 8.47 -3.02 1.71
C TRP A 53 7.27 -3.01 0.74
N THR A 54 6.94 -4.17 0.17
CA THR A 54 5.80 -4.35 -0.74
C THR A 54 4.71 -5.21 -0.13
N LEU A 55 3.44 -4.83 -0.36
CA LEU A 55 2.24 -5.61 -0.12
C LEU A 55 1.60 -5.92 -1.49
N VAL A 56 1.47 -7.20 -1.83
CA VAL A 56 0.83 -7.64 -3.08
C VAL A 56 -0.65 -7.85 -2.85
N VAL A 57 -1.50 -7.33 -3.73
CA VAL A 57 -2.97 -7.48 -3.68
C VAL A 57 -3.50 -8.25 -4.89
N ASP A 58 -4.70 -8.81 -4.75
CA ASP A 58 -5.45 -9.52 -5.80
C ASP A 58 -6.09 -8.59 -6.85
N ALA A 59 -5.33 -7.59 -7.31
CA ALA A 59 -5.74 -6.68 -8.38
C ALA A 59 -4.96 -6.96 -9.67
N ALA A 60 -5.58 -6.76 -10.84
CA ALA A 60 -4.87 -6.78 -12.12
C ALA A 60 -4.14 -5.46 -12.41
N CYS A 61 -4.76 -4.34 -12.03
CA CYS A 61 -4.22 -2.99 -12.14
C CYS A 61 -4.91 -2.07 -11.13
N PHE A 62 -4.38 -0.86 -10.98
CA PHE A 62 -4.99 0.19 -10.19
C PHE A 62 -5.65 1.25 -11.08
N PRO A 63 -6.72 1.90 -10.61
CA PRO A 63 -7.26 3.08 -11.29
C PRO A 63 -6.23 4.23 -11.26
N ALA A 64 -6.44 5.23 -12.11
CA ALA A 64 -5.71 6.48 -11.99
C ALA A 64 -6.09 7.14 -10.65
N LEU A 65 -5.10 7.36 -9.81
CA LEU A 65 -5.23 8.02 -8.51
C LEU A 65 -4.24 9.17 -8.42
N GLU A 66 -4.59 10.20 -7.67
CA GLU A 66 -3.82 11.42 -7.57
C GLU A 66 -2.87 11.41 -6.37
N ALA A 67 -1.63 11.82 -6.59
CA ALA A 67 -0.67 11.99 -5.51
C ALA A 67 -1.20 12.99 -4.46
N GLY A 68 -0.94 12.70 -3.19
CA GLY A 68 -1.46 13.46 -2.06
C GLY A 68 -2.85 13.02 -1.57
N GLN A 69 -3.57 12.14 -2.29
CA GLN A 69 -4.84 11.60 -1.82
C GLN A 69 -4.65 10.92 -0.44
N PRO A 70 -5.53 11.17 0.53
CA PRO A 70 -5.40 10.56 1.85
C PRO A 70 -5.63 9.06 1.83
N VAL A 71 -4.88 8.36 2.68
CA VAL A 71 -5.04 6.92 2.90
C VAL A 71 -5.21 6.68 4.38
N THR A 72 -6.26 5.96 4.76
CA THR A 72 -6.49 5.60 6.16
C THR A 72 -5.89 4.23 6.44
N PHE A 73 -4.99 4.18 7.40
CA PHE A 73 -4.37 2.96 7.90
C PHE A 73 -5.09 2.54 9.17
N THR A 74 -5.63 1.33 9.16
CA THR A 74 -6.12 0.65 10.35
C THR A 74 -5.53 -0.76 10.38
N PRO A 75 -5.38 -1.38 11.57
CA PRO A 75 -4.89 -2.75 11.65
C PRO A 75 -5.69 -3.69 10.74
N GLY A 76 -5.02 -4.24 9.72
CA GLY A 76 -5.62 -5.16 8.75
C GLY A 76 -6.35 -4.53 7.57
N THR A 77 -6.54 -3.20 7.52
CA THR A 77 -7.25 -2.52 6.40
C THR A 77 -6.55 -1.23 5.99
N LEU A 78 -6.45 -1.03 4.67
CA LEU A 78 -6.03 0.21 4.02
C LEU A 78 -7.22 0.76 3.23
N ASP A 79 -7.58 2.01 3.48
CA ASP A 79 -8.67 2.69 2.77
C ASP A 79 -8.10 3.82 1.90
N LEU A 80 -8.21 3.63 0.59
CA LEU A 80 -7.86 4.59 -0.46
C LEU A 80 -9.19 5.23 -0.87
N GLY A 81 -9.51 6.39 -0.29
CA GLY A 81 -10.86 6.96 -0.31
C GLY A 81 -11.54 7.11 -1.68
#